data_AF-A0A3L7ZXE3-F1
#
_entry.id   AF-A0A3L7ZXE3-F1
#
_cell.length_a   1.000
_cell.length_b   1.000
_cell.length_c   1.000
_cell.angle_alpha   90.00
_cell.angle_beta   90.00
_cell.angle_gamma   90.00
#
_symmetry.space_group_name_H-M   'P 1'
#
loop_
_entity.id
_entity.type
_entity.pdbx_description
1 polymer ?
#
loop_
_entity_poly.entity_id
_entity_poly.type
_entity_poly.pdbx_seq_one_letter_code
_entity_poly.pdbx_strand_id
1 'polypeptide(L)'
;MAKVENKNKQNPKLVQTVLKDGRASLALEYYLGRTEIPVLDDEGNHVIYTDGAMAGKPKYKIKHNRKRENLNLYLILHPRTQAERTQNKNTLALAEKIRFEREQEFLEDREGYRLKKEKETDFLRYFRKHRDDEIYATWKSHSTLTLLAKQNSPLWP
;
A
#
# COMPACT_ATOMS: atom_id res chain seq x y z
N MET A 1 22.29 -2.88 -20.14
CA MET A 1 22.25 -3.41 -18.76
C MET A 1 20.83 -3.23 -18.24
N ALA A 2 20.29 -4.21 -17.51
CA ALA A 2 19.01 -4.01 -16.83
C ALA A 2 19.22 -3.03 -15.66
N LYS A 3 18.56 -1.88 -15.69
CA LYS A 3 18.70 -0.83 -14.67
C LYS A 3 17.31 -0.30 -14.32
N VAL A 4 17.03 -0.22 -13.02
CA VAL A 4 15.83 0.45 -12.51
C VAL A 4 16.01 1.97 -12.63
N GLU A 5 14.97 2.64 -13.14
CA GLU A 5 14.92 4.11 -13.19
C GLU A 5 14.55 4.69 -11.82
N ASN A 6 15.36 5.61 -11.31
CA ASN A 6 15.07 6.30 -10.06
C ASN A 6 14.16 7.51 -10.32
N LYS A 7 12.88 7.40 -9.99
CA LYS A 7 11.92 8.51 -10.04
C LYS A 7 11.86 9.20 -8.66
N ASN A 8 12.20 10.48 -8.60
CA ASN A 8 12.42 11.21 -7.33
C ASN A 8 11.18 11.35 -6.44
N LYS A 9 9.96 11.30 -7.00
CA LYS A 9 8.71 11.52 -6.27
C LYS A 9 7.99 10.23 -5.82
N GLN A 10 8.55 9.05 -6.09
CA GLN A 10 7.91 7.77 -5.73
C GLN A 10 8.22 7.37 -4.29
N ASN A 11 7.20 6.88 -3.58
CA ASN A 11 7.36 6.27 -2.26
C ASN A 11 6.34 5.12 -2.08
N PRO A 12 6.76 3.85 -2.11
CA PRO A 12 8.14 3.38 -2.03
C PRO A 12 8.95 3.49 -3.33
N LYS A 13 10.28 3.61 -3.20
CA LYS A 13 11.21 3.58 -4.33
C LYS A 13 11.55 2.14 -4.70
N LEU A 14 11.50 1.81 -5.99
CA LEU A 14 12.04 0.55 -6.48
C LEU A 14 13.56 0.65 -6.57
N VAL A 15 14.27 -0.23 -5.86
CA VAL A 15 15.72 -0.26 -5.80
C VAL A 15 16.26 -1.62 -6.25
N GLN A 16 17.45 -1.62 -6.82
CA GLN A 16 18.16 -2.84 -7.24
C GLN A 16 19.43 -3.02 -6.42
N THR A 17 19.76 -4.26 -6.07
CA THR A 17 21.03 -4.62 -5.43
C THR A 17 21.72 -5.71 -6.24
N VAL A 18 22.97 -5.47 -6.63
CA VAL A 18 23.76 -6.45 -7.39
C VAL A 18 24.22 -7.55 -6.45
N LEU A 19 24.00 -8.79 -6.86
CA LEU A 19 24.39 -10.00 -6.15
C LEU A 19 25.70 -10.55 -6.72
N LYS A 20 26.38 -11.39 -5.93
CA LYS A 20 27.67 -12.00 -6.31
C LYS A 20 27.56 -12.94 -7.52
N ASP A 21 26.39 -13.50 -7.76
CA ASP A 21 26.09 -14.42 -8.86
C ASP A 21 25.83 -13.70 -10.21
N GLY A 22 25.95 -12.37 -10.26
CA GLY A 22 25.73 -11.57 -11.46
C GLY A 22 24.25 -11.27 -11.74
N ARG A 23 23.35 -11.58 -10.80
CA ARG A 23 21.95 -11.14 -10.83
C ARG A 23 21.78 -9.83 -10.04
N ALA A 24 20.64 -9.17 -10.22
CA ALA A 24 20.25 -8.04 -9.38
C ALA A 24 18.92 -8.38 -8.67
N SER A 25 18.89 -8.29 -7.35
CA SER A 25 17.65 -8.40 -6.59
C SER A 25 16.90 -7.07 -6.58
N LEU A 26 15.56 -7.15 -6.63
CA LEU A 26 14.67 -5.99 -6.53
C LEU A 26 14.06 -5.88 -5.13
N ALA A 27 14.00 -4.66 -4.63
CA ALA A 27 13.41 -4.32 -3.34
C ALA A 27 12.68 -2.98 -3.41
N LEU A 28 11.77 -2.76 -2.47
CA LEU A 28 11.11 -1.49 -2.22
C LEU A 28 11.74 -0.80 -1.01
N GLU A 29 12.10 0.46 -1.16
CA GLU A 29 12.61 1.30 -0.06
C GLU A 29 11.58 2.39 0.25
N TYR A 30 10.98 2.27 1.44
CA TYR A 30 9.98 3.18 1.97
C TYR A 30 10.67 4.30 2.72
N TYR A 31 10.25 5.53 2.45
CA TYR A 31 10.59 6.68 3.27
C TYR A 31 9.44 6.97 4.23
N LEU A 32 9.65 6.70 5.52
CA LEU A 32 8.63 6.86 6.57
C LEU A 32 8.63 8.26 7.19
N GLY A 33 9.57 9.11 6.79
CA GLY A 33 9.78 10.45 7.33
C GLY A 33 11.15 10.60 7.97
N ARG A 34 11.28 11.63 8.80
CA ARG A 34 12.50 11.93 9.54
C ARG A 34 12.15 12.29 10.97
N THR A 35 13.04 11.96 11.90
CA THR A 35 13.00 12.48 13.26
C THR A 35 14.08 13.54 13.41
N GLU A 36 13.71 14.64 14.07
CA GLU A 36 14.59 15.77 14.34
C GLU A 36 14.82 15.82 15.84
N ILE A 37 16.06 15.66 16.27
CA ILE A 37 16.44 15.70 17.69
C ILE A 37 17.22 17.00 17.91
N PRO A 38 16.78 17.90 18.81
CA PRO A 38 17.50 19.13 19.08
C PRO A 38 18.87 18.82 19.66
N VAL A 39 19.89 19.56 19.23
CA VAL A 39 21.23 19.52 19.82
C VAL A 39 21.28 20.59 20.89
N LEU A 40 21.49 20.18 22.13
CA LEU A 40 21.60 21.06 23.30
C LEU A 40 23.07 21.18 23.73
N ASP A 41 23.44 22.32 24.29
CA ASP A 41 24.72 22.52 24.97
C ASP A 41 24.66 22.06 26.45
N ASP A 42 25.76 22.22 27.17
CA ASP A 42 25.88 21.78 28.57
C ASP A 42 24.94 22.54 29.53
N GLU A 43 24.44 23.70 29.11
CA GLU A 43 23.49 24.55 29.84
C GLU A 43 22.03 24.22 29.48
N GLY A 44 21.81 23.31 28.52
CA GLY A 44 20.50 22.89 28.04
C GLY A 44 19.89 23.81 26.98
N ASN A 45 20.64 24.78 26.45
CA ASN A 45 20.20 25.67 25.39
C ASN A 45 20.42 25.04 24.01
N HIS A 46 19.64 25.46 23.01
CA HIS A 46 19.80 24.98 21.64
C HIS A 46 21.11 25.47 21.04
N VAL A 47 21.95 24.54 20.57
CA VAL A 47 23.13 24.88 19.77
C VAL A 47 22.65 25.48 18.45
N ILE A 48 23.21 26.61 18.06
CA ILE A 48 22.84 27.32 16.83
C ILE A 48 23.93 27.11 15.77
N TYR A 49 23.56 27.09 14.49
CA TYR A 49 24.54 27.16 13.41
C TYR A 49 25.21 28.54 13.41
N THR A 50 26.54 28.56 13.48
CA THR A 50 27.33 29.80 13.54
C THR A 50 27.63 30.37 12.16
N ASP A 51 27.54 29.55 11.10
CA ASP A 51 27.94 29.90 9.74
C ASP A 51 27.02 29.32 8.66
N GLY A 52 27.20 29.81 7.44
CA GLY A 52 26.47 29.35 6.25
C GLY A 52 25.01 29.82 6.16
N ALA A 53 24.27 29.25 5.21
CA ALA A 53 22.87 29.64 4.91
C ALA A 53 21.87 29.32 6.03
N MET A 54 22.30 28.57 7.05
CA MET A 54 21.48 28.18 8.21
C MET A 54 21.90 28.92 9.48
N ALA A 55 22.83 29.88 9.40
CA ALA A 55 23.30 30.66 10.53
C ALA A 55 22.12 31.29 11.30
N GLY A 56 22.15 31.22 12.63
CA GLY A 56 21.09 31.72 13.51
C GLY A 56 19.92 30.75 13.74
N LYS A 57 19.87 29.59 13.06
CA LYS A 57 18.84 28.56 13.30
C LYS A 57 19.31 27.49 14.29
N PRO A 58 18.40 26.94 15.12
CA PRO A 58 18.72 25.85 16.03
C PRO A 58 19.16 24.59 15.27
N LYS A 59 20.15 23.91 15.82
CA LYS A 59 20.76 22.71 15.27
C LYS A 59 19.95 21.49 15.67
N TYR A 60 19.60 20.69 14.68
CA TYR A 60 18.92 19.41 14.86
C TYR A 60 19.73 18.29 14.25
N LYS A 61 19.81 17.17 14.95
CA LYS A 61 20.27 15.90 14.41
C LYS A 61 19.11 15.23 13.69
N ILE A 62 19.19 15.17 12.37
CA ILE A 62 18.16 14.56 11.53
C ILE A 62 18.47 13.08 11.34
N LYS A 63 17.50 12.21 11.66
CA LYS A 63 17.55 10.78 11.34
C LYS A 63 16.42 10.42 10.39
N HIS A 64 16.75 9.94 9.20
CA HIS A 64 15.75 9.47 8.24
C HIS A 64 15.29 8.07 8.60
N ASN A 65 13.97 7.87 8.74
CA ASN A 65 13.39 6.55 8.97
C ASN A 65 13.04 5.91 7.63
N ARG A 66 13.64 4.75 7.36
CA ARG A 66 13.43 4.01 6.12
C ARG A 66 13.18 2.54 6.42
N LYS A 67 12.27 1.95 5.66
CA LYS A 67 11.98 0.50 5.70
C LYS A 67 12.31 -0.10 4.34
N ARG A 68 12.86 -1.30 4.33
CA ARG A 68 13.18 -2.04 3.11
C ARG A 68 12.35 -3.32 3.05
N GLU A 69 11.84 -3.61 1.87
CA GLU A 69 11.11 -4.83 1.57
C GLU A 69 11.69 -5.52 0.34
N ASN A 70 12.01 -6.80 0.43
CA ASN A 70 12.53 -7.56 -0.69
C ASN A 70 11.38 -8.16 -1.51
N LEU A 71 11.42 -7.99 -2.83
CA LEU A 71 10.37 -8.49 -3.73
C LEU A 71 10.58 -9.95 -4.17
N ASN A 72 11.74 -10.54 -3.84
CA ASN A 72 12.18 -11.85 -4.35
C ASN A 72 12.15 -11.95 -5.89
N LEU A 73 12.25 -10.80 -6.57
CA LEU A 73 12.37 -10.67 -8.01
C LEU A 73 13.83 -10.43 -8.37
N TYR A 74 14.28 -11.08 -9.44
CA TYR A 74 15.67 -11.03 -9.87
C TYR A 74 15.76 -10.66 -11.35
N LEU A 75 16.74 -9.81 -11.67
CA LEU A 75 17.09 -9.45 -13.03
C LEU A 75 18.44 -10.05 -13.39
N ILE A 76 18.57 -10.45 -14.66
CA ILE A 76 19.86 -10.78 -15.25
C ILE A 76 20.56 -9.46 -15.57
N LEU A 77 21.71 -9.18 -14.95
CA LEU A 77 22.37 -7.86 -15.06
C LEU A 77 22.84 -7.56 -16.50
N HIS A 78 23.33 -8.60 -17.18
CA HIS A 78 23.88 -8.55 -18.54
C HIS A 78 23.15 -9.54 -19.46
N PRO A 79 21.88 -9.28 -19.83
CA PRO A 79 21.12 -10.19 -20.67
C PRO A 79 21.68 -10.20 -22.10
N ARG A 80 22.10 -11.37 -22.56
CA ARG A 80 22.69 -11.61 -23.88
C ARG A 80 21.64 -12.03 -24.90
N THR A 81 20.65 -12.81 -24.48
CA THR A 81 19.61 -13.35 -25.37
C THR A 81 18.35 -12.49 -25.38
N GLN A 82 17.53 -12.62 -26.42
CA GLN A 82 16.25 -11.92 -26.50
C GLN A 82 15.27 -12.40 -25.41
N ALA A 83 15.30 -13.70 -25.09
CA ALA A 83 14.47 -14.27 -24.03
C ALA A 83 14.78 -13.66 -22.65
N GLU A 84 16.06 -13.49 -22.31
CA GLU A 84 16.49 -12.85 -21.06
C GLU A 84 16.06 -11.38 -20.98
N ARG A 85 16.12 -10.65 -22.09
CA ARG A 85 15.64 -9.25 -22.15
C ARG A 85 14.13 -9.17 -21.94
N THR A 86 13.37 -10.07 -22.56
CA THR A 86 11.92 -10.17 -22.36
C THR A 86 11.57 -10.54 -20.93
N GLN A 87 12.30 -11.50 -20.33
CA GLN A 87 12.13 -11.88 -18.93
C GLN A 87 12.38 -10.68 -18.01
N ASN A 88 13.50 -9.98 -18.16
CA ASN A 88 13.80 -8.77 -17.38
C ASN A 88 12.71 -7.69 -17.55
N LYS A 89 12.20 -7.48 -18.78
CA LYS A 89 11.12 -6.53 -19.06
C LYS A 89 9.84 -6.91 -18.29
N ASN A 90 9.46 -8.18 -18.31
CA ASN A 90 8.29 -8.68 -17.60
C ASN A 90 8.46 -8.58 -16.07
N THR A 91 9.65 -8.93 -15.56
CA THR A 91 9.97 -8.82 -14.14
C THR A 91 9.94 -7.37 -13.64
N LEU A 92 10.47 -6.42 -14.44
CA LEU A 92 10.38 -5.00 -14.13
C LEU A 92 8.93 -4.50 -14.12
N ALA A 93 8.13 -4.88 -15.13
CA ALA A 93 6.72 -4.51 -15.18
C ALA A 93 5.93 -5.04 -13.97
N LEU A 94 6.23 -6.27 -13.52
CA LEU A 94 5.66 -6.82 -12.30
C LEU A 94 6.09 -6.04 -11.05
N ALA A 95 7.38 -5.72 -10.93
CA ALA A 95 7.91 -4.96 -9.81
C ALA A 95 7.28 -3.55 -9.73
N GLU A 96 7.05 -2.90 -10.87
CA GLU A 96 6.37 -1.60 -10.93
C GLU A 96 4.90 -1.69 -10.51
N LYS A 97 4.19 -2.76 -10.88
CA LYS A 97 2.81 -3.01 -10.41
C LYS A 97 2.77 -3.20 -8.90
N ILE A 98 3.68 -4.00 -8.34
CA ILE A 98 3.76 -4.20 -6.89
C ILE A 98 4.08 -2.87 -6.20
N ARG A 99 5.06 -2.11 -6.69
CA ARG A 99 5.40 -0.79 -6.16
C ARG A 99 4.17 0.13 -6.11
N PHE A 100 3.42 0.20 -7.21
CA PHE A 100 2.21 1.03 -7.29
C PHE A 100 1.15 0.60 -6.29
N GLU A 101 0.89 -0.69 -6.16
CA GLU A 101 -0.06 -1.22 -5.17
C GLU A 101 0.36 -0.83 -3.74
N ARG A 102 1.65 -0.97 -3.42
CA ARG A 102 2.19 -0.61 -2.11
C ARG A 102 2.22 0.89 -1.83
N GLU A 103 2.38 1.71 -2.86
CA GLU A 103 2.24 3.16 -2.76
C GLU A 103 0.80 3.54 -2.39
N GLN A 104 -0.19 2.86 -2.99
CA GLN A 104 -1.60 3.07 -2.65
C GLN A 104 -1.94 2.62 -1.23
N GLU A 105 -1.46 1.45 -0.80
CA GLU A 105 -1.60 1.00 0.61
C GLU A 105 -0.95 1.99 1.58
N PHE A 106 0.24 2.48 1.24
CA PHE A 106 0.97 3.41 2.09
C PHE A 106 0.26 4.77 2.24
N LEU A 107 -0.37 5.26 1.17
CA LEU A 107 -1.19 6.48 1.22
C LEU A 107 -2.47 6.28 2.03
N GLU A 108 -3.11 5.11 1.90
CA GLU A 108 -4.30 4.76 2.66
C GLU A 108 -4.02 4.73 4.16
N ASP A 109 -2.95 4.05 4.58
CA ASP A 109 -2.56 3.93 6.00
C ASP A 109 -2.18 5.27 6.64
N ARG A 110 -1.58 6.19 5.88
CA ARG A 110 -1.07 7.48 6.41
C ARG A 110 -2.06 8.63 6.31
N GLU A 111 -2.73 8.75 5.18
CA GLU A 111 -3.54 9.93 4.84
C GLU A 111 -5.04 9.59 4.81
N GLY A 112 -5.41 8.32 4.93
CA GLY A 112 -6.80 7.86 4.80
C GLY A 112 -7.34 7.95 3.38
N TYR A 113 -6.47 8.16 2.38
CA TYR A 113 -6.85 8.29 0.99
C TYR A 113 -6.20 7.21 0.13
N ARG A 114 -7.02 6.61 -0.74
CA ARG A 114 -6.58 5.67 -1.77
C ARG A 114 -7.22 6.06 -3.10
N LEU A 115 -6.46 5.97 -4.20
CA LEU A 115 -7.05 6.08 -5.52
C LEU A 115 -8.13 5.00 -5.65
N LYS A 116 -9.38 5.41 -5.86
CA LYS A 116 -10.50 4.47 -6.00
C LYS A 116 -10.17 3.50 -7.13
N LYS A 117 -9.91 2.24 -6.78
CA LYS A 117 -9.91 1.17 -7.76
C LYS A 117 -11.32 1.13 -8.32
N GLU A 118 -11.48 1.30 -9.63
CA GLU A 118 -12.73 0.92 -10.28
C GLU A 118 -12.94 -0.55 -9.92
N LYS A 119 -13.82 -0.79 -8.94
CA LYS A 119 -14.27 -2.13 -8.67
C LYS A 119 -15.04 -2.50 -9.92
N GLU A 120 -14.54 -3.48 -10.65
CA GLU A 120 -15.39 -4.23 -11.56
C GLU A 120 -16.53 -4.73 -10.68
N THR A 121 -17.69 -4.07 -10.76
CA THR A 121 -18.91 -4.53 -10.11
C THR A 121 -19.21 -5.84 -10.78
N ASP A 122 -18.77 -6.94 -10.17
CA ASP A 122 -19.26 -8.26 -10.50
C ASP A 122 -20.77 -8.21 -10.25
N PHE A 123 -21.52 -7.88 -11.31
CA PHE A 123 -22.95 -7.65 -11.25
C PHE A 123 -23.65 -8.88 -10.65
N LEU A 124 -23.13 -10.08 -10.93
CA LEU A 124 -23.61 -11.32 -10.32
C LEU A 124 -23.43 -11.32 -8.81
N ARG A 125 -22.28 -10.83 -8.30
CA ARG A 125 -22.05 -10.71 -6.85
C ARG A 125 -22.96 -9.66 -6.20
N TYR A 126 -23.21 -8.55 -6.87
CA TYR A 126 -24.17 -7.53 -6.42
C TYR A 126 -25.59 -8.10 -6.32
N PHE A 127 -26.07 -8.75 -7.38
CA PHE A 127 -27.40 -9.35 -7.40
C PHE A 127 -27.53 -10.54 -6.45
N ARG A 128 -26.49 -11.37 -6.27
CA ARG A 128 -26.50 -12.45 -5.27
C ARG A 128 -26.67 -11.90 -3.86
N LYS A 129 -25.89 -10.87 -3.50
CA LYS A 129 -25.98 -10.23 -2.18
C LYS A 129 -27.37 -9.65 -1.91
N HIS A 130 -27.97 -8.99 -2.89
CA HIS A 130 -29.32 -8.41 -2.74
C HIS A 130 -30.47 -9.40 -2.87
N ARG A 131 -30.28 -10.55 -3.56
CA ARG A 131 -31.30 -11.60 -3.58
C ARG A 131 -31.50 -12.21 -2.19
N ASP A 132 -30.43 -12.41 -1.45
CA ASP A 132 -30.52 -12.97 -0.10
C ASP A 132 -31.29 -12.01 0.82
N ASP A 133 -31.05 -10.70 0.75
CA ASP A 133 -31.76 -9.68 1.54
C ASP A 133 -33.29 -9.67 1.28
N GLU A 134 -33.74 -9.79 0.02
CA GLU A 134 -35.16 -9.85 -0.33
C GLU A 134 -35.84 -11.16 0.11
N ILE A 135 -35.13 -12.28 0.02
CA ILE A 135 -35.64 -13.58 0.47
C ILE A 135 -35.80 -13.58 2.00
N TYR A 136 -34.88 -12.99 2.76
CA TYR A 136 -35.03 -12.86 4.22
C TYR A 136 -36.13 -11.88 4.63
N ALA A 137 -36.37 -10.81 3.88
CA ALA A 137 -37.46 -9.87 4.13
C ALA A 137 -38.85 -10.49 3.88
N THR A 138 -38.99 -11.28 2.81
CA THR A 138 -40.25 -11.96 2.46
C THR A 138 -40.56 -13.13 3.40
N TRP A 139 -39.54 -13.86 3.88
CA TRP A 139 -39.73 -14.97 4.83
C TRP A 139 -40.16 -14.49 6.23
N LYS A 140 -39.61 -13.36 6.72
CA LYS A 140 -40.06 -12.75 7.98
C LYS A 140 -41.50 -12.22 7.91
N SER A 141 -41.92 -11.68 6.77
CA SER A 141 -43.31 -11.21 6.56
C SER A 141 -44.32 -12.37 6.59
N HIS A 142 -44.01 -13.48 5.90
CA HIS A 142 -44.87 -14.67 5.92
C HIS A 142 -44.92 -15.35 7.29
N SER A 143 -43.81 -15.41 8.04
CA SER A 143 -43.83 -16.01 9.38
C SER A 143 -44.67 -15.21 10.37
N THR A 144 -44.67 -13.87 10.29
CA THR A 144 -45.49 -13.01 11.17
C THR A 144 -46.98 -13.07 10.85
N LEU A 145 -47.36 -13.18 9.57
CA LEU A 145 -48.77 -13.30 9.17
C LEU A 145 -49.37 -14.64 9.56
N THR A 146 -48.58 -15.72 9.50
CA THR A 146 -49.03 -17.07 9.88
C THR A 146 -49.22 -17.20 11.41
N LEU A 147 -48.41 -16.48 12.20
CA LEU A 147 -48.52 -16.46 13.67
C LEU A 147 -49.75 -15.66 14.14
N LEU A 148 -50.06 -14.52 13.49
CA LEU A 148 -51.27 -13.75 13.81
C LEU A 148 -52.57 -14.48 13.44
N ALA A 149 -52.59 -15.21 12.31
CA ALA A 149 -53.77 -15.94 11.87
C ALA A 149 -54.17 -17.09 12.82
N LYS A 150 -53.21 -17.72 13.51
CA LYS A 150 -53.49 -18.76 14.52
C LYS A 150 -54.04 -18.19 15.84
N GLN A 151 -53.78 -16.93 16.16
CA GLN A 151 -54.19 -16.33 17.43
C GLN A 151 -55.62 -15.75 17.40
N ASN A 152 -56.18 -15.54 16.21
CA ASN A 152 -57.53 -14.99 15.99
C ASN A 152 -58.52 -15.99 15.37
N SER A 153 -58.29 -17.30 15.54
CA SER A 153 -59.28 -18.31 15.12
C SER A 153 -60.43 -18.35 16.13
N PRO A 154 -61.68 -18.03 15.75
CA PRO A 154 -62.81 -18.11 16.67
C PRO A 154 -63.15 -19.57 16.94
N LEU A 155 -63.15 -19.96 18.21
CA LEU A 155 -63.79 -21.20 18.67
C LEU A 155 -65.29 -21.02 18.46
N TRP A 156 -65.85 -21.72 17.48
CA TRP A 156 -67.30 -21.88 17.38
C TRP A 156 -67.73 -23.08 18.22
N PRO A 157 -68.90 -23.02 18.88
CA PRO A 157 -69.33 -23.95 19.92
C PRO A 157 -69.61 -25.37 19.42
#